data_AF-A0A318K9Q6-F1
#
_entry.id   AF-A0A318K9Q6-F1
#
_cell.length_a   1.000
_cell.length_b   1.000
_cell.length_c   1.000
_cell.angle_alpha   90.00
_cell.angle_beta   90.00
_cell.angle_gamma   90.00
#
_symmetry.space_group_name_H-M   'P 1'
#
loop_
_entity.id
_entity.type
_entity.pdbx_description
1 polymer ?
#
loop_
_entity_poly.entity_id
_entity_poly.type
_entity_poly.pdbx_seq_one_letter_code
_entity_poly.pdbx_strand_id
1 'polypeptide(L)'
;MTSFLMSDEPKVIRSAFGKTDEPGTTVAGLVISQQMAQQLDPKTGKPKLHQGRPIPQLEVVILTEWRTEPDDDGARKLYVRGNLRKAIKAAVIAADDTDLRNGARLTVTFTGLGPAFSADYAAPKLYKARYEPPTEASLAELAAYLDADEE
;
A
#
# COMPACT_ATOMS: atom_id res chain seq x y z
N MET A 1 29.30 -31.50 -5.43
CA MET A 1 28.00 -31.07 -6.00
C MET A 1 27.67 -29.74 -5.35
N THR A 2 27.68 -28.69 -6.16
CA THR A 2 27.66 -27.30 -5.73
C THR A 2 26.37 -26.96 -5.00
N SER A 3 26.54 -26.30 -3.87
CA SER A 3 25.51 -25.77 -2.97
C SER A 3 24.58 -24.81 -3.73
N PHE A 4 23.29 -25.13 -3.79
CA PHE A 4 22.24 -24.14 -4.01
C PHE A 4 21.95 -23.48 -2.66
N LEU A 5 22.68 -22.41 -2.35
CA LEU A 5 22.21 -21.45 -1.37
C LEU A 5 21.24 -20.54 -2.13
N MET A 6 19.96 -20.94 -2.17
CA MET A 6 18.88 -20.03 -2.55
C MET A 6 18.84 -18.93 -1.50
N SER A 7 19.53 -17.81 -1.77
CA SER A 7 19.28 -16.55 -1.08
C SER A 7 18.00 -15.92 -1.63
N ASP A 8 16.90 -16.66 -1.60
CA ASP A 8 15.55 -16.14 -1.87
C ASP A 8 14.97 -15.65 -0.53
N GLU A 9 15.71 -14.77 0.15
CA GLU A 9 15.20 -14.16 1.37
C GLU A 9 14.09 -13.19 0.93
N PRO A 10 12.83 -13.42 1.33
CA PRO A 10 11.71 -12.65 0.78
C PRO A 10 11.89 -11.18 1.12
N LYS A 11 11.95 -10.33 0.10
CA LYS A 11 12.08 -8.88 0.24
C LYS A 11 11.06 -8.35 1.26
N VAL A 12 11.54 -7.58 2.24
CA VAL A 12 10.72 -7.17 3.38
C VAL A 12 9.84 -5.99 3.01
N ILE A 13 8.59 -6.27 2.63
CA ILE A 13 7.61 -5.21 2.34
C ILE A 13 7.06 -4.63 3.65
N ARG A 14 7.41 -3.37 3.93
CA ARG A 14 6.99 -2.65 5.15
C ARG A 14 5.67 -1.93 4.96
N SER A 15 4.99 -1.56 6.05
CA SER A 15 3.76 -0.75 5.96
C SER A 15 4.10 0.69 5.53
N ALA A 16 3.31 1.25 4.61
CA ALA A 16 3.46 2.65 4.18
C ALA A 16 3.12 3.65 5.31
N PHE A 17 2.17 3.30 6.16
CA PHE A 17 1.78 4.10 7.33
C PHE A 17 1.85 3.25 8.59
N GLY A 18 2.52 3.76 9.62
CA GLY A 18 2.58 3.19 10.96
C GLY A 18 1.39 3.60 11.83
N LYS A 19 1.36 3.11 13.08
CA LYS A 19 0.37 3.57 14.08
C LYS A 19 0.69 4.96 14.62
N THR A 20 1.97 5.34 14.59
CA THR A 20 2.52 6.55 15.22
C THR A 20 2.78 7.70 14.24
N ASP A 21 2.49 7.55 12.94
CA ASP A 21 2.68 8.65 12.00
C ASP A 21 1.83 9.86 12.39
N GLU A 22 2.36 11.05 12.12
CA GLU A 22 1.74 12.33 12.41
C GLU A 22 1.06 12.92 11.17
N PRO A 23 -0.01 13.73 11.34
CA PRO A 23 -0.60 14.44 10.21
C PRO A 23 0.45 15.24 9.45
N GLY A 24 0.48 15.09 8.12
CA GLY A 24 1.52 15.62 7.23
C GLY A 24 2.40 14.53 6.61
N THR A 25 2.49 13.34 7.23
CA THR A 25 3.24 12.21 6.65
C THR A 25 2.72 11.89 5.25
N THR A 26 3.63 11.90 4.27
CA THR A 26 3.33 11.66 2.86
C THR A 26 4.18 10.52 2.35
N VAL A 27 3.55 9.58 1.66
CA VAL A 27 4.20 8.46 0.97
C VAL A 27 3.90 8.60 -0.52
N ALA A 28 4.93 8.55 -1.36
CA ALA A 28 4.80 8.60 -2.80
C ALA A 28 5.59 7.45 -3.43
N GLY A 29 5.04 6.84 -4.47
CA GLY A 29 5.72 5.73 -5.13
C GLY A 29 5.01 5.22 -6.38
N LEU A 30 5.69 4.29 -7.06
CA LEU A 30 5.17 3.55 -8.21
C LEU A 30 4.33 2.37 -7.73
N VAL A 31 3.11 2.20 -8.22
CA VAL A 31 2.28 1.02 -7.89
C VAL A 31 2.87 -0.20 -8.58
N ILE A 32 3.40 -1.14 -7.81
CA ILE A 32 4.07 -2.34 -8.34
C ILE A 32 3.22 -3.60 -8.26
N SER A 33 2.35 -3.72 -7.26
CA SER A 33 1.43 -4.85 -7.16
C SER A 33 0.15 -4.50 -6.42
N GLN A 34 -0.90 -5.27 -6.71
CA GLN A 34 -2.21 -5.15 -6.11
C GLN A 34 -2.79 -6.53 -5.88
N GLN A 35 -3.38 -6.76 -4.71
CA GLN A 35 -4.04 -8.02 -4.41
C GLN A 35 -5.25 -7.82 -3.48
N MET A 36 -6.28 -8.64 -3.68
CA MET A 36 -7.37 -8.76 -2.72
C MET A 36 -6.95 -9.69 -1.59
N ALA A 37 -6.88 -9.16 -0.38
CA ALA A 37 -6.65 -9.89 0.86
C ALA A 37 -7.88 -9.82 1.77
N GLN A 38 -7.82 -10.51 2.91
CA GLN A 38 -8.82 -10.38 3.97
C GLN A 38 -8.29 -9.40 5.02
N GLN A 39 -9.15 -8.52 5.53
CA GLN A 39 -8.81 -7.70 6.67
C GLN A 39 -8.58 -8.60 7.88
N LEU A 40 -7.44 -8.43 8.56
CA LEU A 40 -7.17 -9.13 9.83
C LEU A 40 -7.59 -8.27 11.04
N ASP A 41 -8.02 -8.94 12.10
CA ASP A 41 -8.24 -8.34 13.40
C ASP A 41 -6.86 -8.06 14.06
N PRO A 42 -6.59 -6.82 14.46
CA PRO A 42 -5.27 -6.43 14.96
C PRO A 42 -4.94 -6.99 16.36
N LYS A 43 -5.93 -7.50 17.11
CA LYS A 43 -5.73 -8.11 18.43
C LYS A 43 -5.47 -9.61 18.32
N THR A 44 -6.15 -10.29 17.38
CA THR A 44 -6.15 -11.76 17.29
C THR A 44 -5.38 -12.30 16.09
N GLY A 45 -5.08 -11.48 15.08
CA GLY A 45 -4.44 -11.89 13.82
C GLY A 45 -5.35 -12.71 12.89
N LYS A 46 -6.59 -13.00 13.30
CA LYS A 46 -7.55 -13.79 12.51
C LYS A 46 -8.30 -12.91 11.50
N PRO A 47 -8.86 -13.48 10.43
CA PRO A 47 -9.74 -12.75 9.51
C PRO A 47 -10.87 -12.06 10.25
N LYS A 48 -11.03 -10.77 9.99
CA LYS A 48 -12.14 -9.97 10.50
C LYS A 48 -13.39 -10.33 9.72
N LEU A 49 -14.42 -10.75 10.45
CA LEU A 49 -15.69 -11.18 9.87
C LEU A 49 -16.75 -10.08 9.98
N HIS A 50 -17.58 -9.97 8.95
CA HIS A 50 -18.83 -9.23 8.98
C HIS A 50 -19.96 -10.19 8.57
N GLN A 51 -20.92 -10.41 9.46
CA GLN A 51 -22.02 -11.36 9.25
C GLN A 51 -21.52 -12.76 8.82
N GLY A 52 -20.46 -13.25 9.48
CA GLY A 52 -19.85 -14.56 9.20
C GLY A 52 -18.97 -14.64 7.95
N ARG A 53 -18.84 -13.55 7.17
CA ARG A 53 -17.99 -13.52 5.96
C ARG A 53 -16.74 -12.66 6.19
N PRO A 54 -15.56 -13.08 5.70
CA PRO A 54 -14.36 -12.24 5.76
C PRO A 54 -14.56 -10.91 5.04
N ILE A 55 -14.06 -9.84 5.64
CA ILE A 55 -14.09 -8.51 5.01
C ILE A 55 -12.93 -8.42 4.00
N PRO A 56 -13.18 -8.17 2.72
CA PRO A 56 -12.11 -7.98 1.74
C PRO A 56 -11.38 -6.65 1.96
N GLN A 57 -10.09 -6.65 1.67
CA GLN A 57 -9.21 -5.51 1.76
C GLN A 57 -8.27 -5.50 0.56
N LEU A 58 -8.15 -4.38 -0.14
CA LEU A 58 -7.15 -4.21 -1.18
C LEU A 58 -5.79 -3.94 -0.52
N GLU A 59 -4.79 -4.73 -0.87
CA GLU A 59 -3.40 -4.44 -0.56
C GLU A 59 -2.73 -3.92 -1.82
N VAL A 60 -2.13 -2.74 -1.73
CA VAL A 60 -1.36 -2.12 -2.82
C VAL A 60 0.06 -2.02 -2.35
N VAL A 61 1.02 -2.47 -3.14
CA VAL A 61 2.43 -2.22 -2.88
C VAL A 61 2.91 -1.10 -3.79
N ILE A 62 3.52 -0.09 -3.19
CA ILE A 62 4.17 1.01 -3.91
C ILE A 62 5.68 0.97 -3.68
N LEU A 63 6.46 1.14 -4.74
CA LEU A 63 7.90 1.31 -4.67
C LEU A 63 8.21 2.77 -4.35
N THR A 64 8.89 3.00 -3.24
CA THR A 64 9.23 4.34 -2.72
C THR A 64 10.74 4.50 -2.63
N GLU A 65 11.22 5.73 -2.43
CA GLU A 65 12.63 6.03 -2.17
C GLU A 65 13.06 5.69 -0.72
N TRP A 66 12.14 5.17 0.12
CA TRP A 66 12.42 4.96 1.54
C TRP A 66 13.15 3.64 1.77
N ARG A 67 14.47 3.67 1.83
CA ARG A 67 15.28 2.51 2.20
C ARG A 67 15.80 2.66 3.62
N THR A 68 15.28 1.85 4.53
CA THR A 68 15.58 1.96 5.97
C THR A 68 16.63 0.96 6.44
N GLU A 69 16.77 -0.18 5.77
CA GLU A 69 17.70 -1.27 6.09
C GLU A 69 18.25 -1.89 4.78
N PRO A 70 19.36 -2.67 4.81
CA PRO A 70 19.96 -3.23 3.60
C PRO A 70 19.06 -4.16 2.79
N ASP A 71 18.11 -4.82 3.45
CA ASP A 71 17.08 -5.72 2.89
C ASP A 71 15.80 -4.99 2.46
N ASP A 72 15.72 -3.68 2.71
CA ASP A 72 14.58 -2.82 2.41
C ASP A 72 14.81 -2.08 1.08
N ASP A 73 14.22 -2.62 0.01
CA ASP A 73 14.31 -2.06 -1.33
C ASP A 73 13.47 -0.79 -1.55
N GLY A 74 12.66 -0.42 -0.56
CA GLY A 74 11.75 0.72 -0.61
C GLY A 74 10.30 0.37 -0.92
N ALA A 75 9.97 -0.91 -1.05
CA ALA A 75 8.58 -1.34 -1.22
C ALA A 75 7.76 -1.10 0.05
N ARG A 76 6.60 -0.47 -0.12
CA ARG A 76 5.66 -0.13 0.97
C ARG A 76 4.26 -0.61 0.66
N LYS A 77 3.66 -1.33 1.61
CA LYS A 77 2.29 -1.82 1.53
C LYS A 77 1.31 -0.81 2.09
N LEU A 78 0.32 -0.46 1.27
CA LEU A 78 -0.89 0.26 1.63
C LEU A 78 -2.03 -0.74 1.86
N TYR A 79 -2.56 -0.72 3.08
CA TYR A 79 -3.75 -1.47 3.46
C TYR A 79 -5.00 -0.63 3.13
N VAL A 80 -5.48 -0.73 1.90
CA VAL A 80 -6.51 0.16 1.33
C VAL A 80 -7.90 -0.20 1.85
N ARG A 81 -8.35 0.54 2.86
CA ARG A 81 -9.67 0.43 3.49
C ARG A 81 -10.19 1.79 3.95
N GLY A 82 -11.48 1.88 4.24
CA GLY A 82 -12.10 3.07 4.85
C GLY A 82 -11.78 4.38 4.11
N ASN A 83 -11.23 5.36 4.83
CA ASN A 83 -10.92 6.68 4.28
C ASN A 83 -9.78 6.67 3.24
N LEU A 84 -8.82 5.74 3.35
CA LEU A 84 -7.76 5.60 2.35
C LEU A 84 -8.34 5.15 1.00
N ARG A 85 -9.25 4.17 1.01
CA ARG A 85 -9.96 3.73 -0.20
C ARG A 85 -10.74 4.87 -0.85
N LYS A 86 -11.41 5.70 -0.04
CA LYS A 86 -12.14 6.89 -0.54
C LYS A 86 -11.19 7.90 -1.18
N ALA A 87 -10.05 8.19 -0.55
CA ALA A 87 -9.07 9.13 -1.06
C ALA A 87 -8.46 8.67 -2.40
N ILE A 88 -8.04 7.40 -2.49
CA ILE A 88 -7.48 6.83 -3.72
C ILE A 88 -8.53 6.84 -4.84
N LYS A 89 -9.76 6.37 -4.57
CA LYS A 89 -10.83 6.38 -5.57
C LYS A 89 -11.13 7.78 -6.08
N ALA A 90 -11.18 8.77 -5.19
CA ALA A 90 -11.38 10.16 -5.60
C ALA A 90 -10.24 10.68 -6.48
N ALA A 91 -8.99 10.30 -6.18
CA ALA A 91 -7.82 10.69 -6.98
C ALA A 91 -7.82 10.04 -8.38
N VAL A 92 -8.19 8.75 -8.48
CA VAL A 92 -8.33 8.03 -9.76
C VAL A 92 -9.40 8.69 -10.63
N ILE A 93 -10.57 8.97 -10.07
CA ILE A 93 -11.66 9.67 -10.79
C ILE A 93 -11.23 11.07 -11.22
N ALA A 94 -10.51 11.81 -10.37
CA ALA A 94 -10.01 13.15 -10.70
C ALA A 94 -8.97 13.15 -11.83
N ALA A 95 -8.35 12.00 -12.11
CA ALA A 95 -7.44 11.80 -13.23
C ALA A 95 -8.13 11.23 -14.49
N ASP A 96 -9.46 11.18 -14.51
CA ASP A 96 -10.28 10.61 -15.59
C ASP A 96 -9.97 9.12 -15.87
N ASP A 97 -9.63 8.38 -14.82
CA ASP A 97 -9.40 6.93 -14.88
C ASP A 97 -10.49 6.17 -14.11
N THR A 98 -10.56 4.86 -14.36
CA THR A 98 -11.59 3.96 -13.82
C THR A 98 -11.10 3.13 -12.65
N ASP A 99 -9.81 2.79 -12.62
CA ASP A 99 -9.23 1.94 -11.57
C ASP A 99 -7.77 2.30 -11.27
N LEU A 100 -7.29 1.86 -10.10
CA LEU A 100 -5.88 1.93 -9.75
C LEU A 100 -5.10 0.89 -10.58
N ARG A 101 -4.10 1.34 -11.34
CA ARG A 101 -3.32 0.49 -12.25
C ARG A 101 -1.89 0.31 -11.75
N ASN A 102 -1.31 -0.86 -12.00
CA ASN A 102 0.13 -1.04 -11.84
C ASN A 102 0.88 -0.11 -12.81
N GLY A 103 2.03 0.39 -12.39
CA GLY A 103 2.81 1.40 -13.10
C GLY A 103 2.33 2.83 -12.89
N ALA A 104 1.23 3.07 -12.18
CA ALA A 104 0.78 4.42 -11.82
C ALA A 104 1.66 5.03 -10.73
N ARG A 105 1.77 6.36 -10.68
CA ARG A 105 2.33 7.04 -9.50
C ARG A 105 1.22 7.40 -8.54
N LEU A 106 1.40 6.99 -7.29
CA LEU A 106 0.45 7.24 -6.21
C LEU A 106 1.14 8.00 -5.08
N THR A 107 0.58 9.15 -4.74
CA THR A 107 0.99 9.94 -3.57
C THR A 107 -0.15 9.97 -2.58
N VAL A 108 0.12 9.60 -1.32
CA VAL A 108 -0.86 9.58 -0.24
C VAL A 108 -0.32 10.40 0.93
N THR A 109 -1.10 11.37 1.38
CA THR A 109 -0.81 12.18 2.57
C THR A 109 -1.81 11.86 3.66
N PHE A 110 -1.32 11.51 4.85
CA PHE A 110 -2.12 11.45 6.07
C PHE A 110 -2.42 12.88 6.54
N THR A 111 -3.68 13.30 6.52
CA THR A 111 -4.06 14.72 6.73
C THR A 111 -4.54 15.03 8.14
N GLY A 112 -4.81 14.02 8.97
CA GLY A 112 -5.38 14.22 10.30
C GLY A 112 -6.30 13.09 10.74
N LEU A 113 -6.83 13.19 11.94
CA LEU A 113 -7.76 12.21 12.51
C LEU A 113 -9.21 12.66 12.29
N GLY A 114 -10.08 11.72 11.93
CA GLY A 114 -11.52 11.93 11.89
C GLY A 114 -12.18 11.73 13.25
N PRO A 115 -13.51 11.93 13.37
CA PRO A 115 -14.22 11.65 14.61
C PRO A 115 -14.13 10.15 14.95
N ALA A 116 -13.77 9.84 16.19
CA ALA A 116 -13.83 8.48 16.70
C ALA A 116 -15.27 7.98 16.74
N PHE A 117 -15.48 6.70 16.44
CA PHE A 117 -16.82 6.10 16.47
C PHE A 117 -17.39 6.02 17.89
N SER A 118 -16.55 5.69 18.87
CA SER A 118 -16.82 5.79 20.30
C SER A 118 -15.51 5.93 21.08
N ALA A 119 -15.57 6.15 22.39
CA ALA A 119 -14.39 6.31 23.26
C ALA A 119 -13.43 5.09 23.22
N ASP A 120 -13.93 3.90 22.89
CA ASP A 120 -13.15 2.67 22.83
C ASP A 120 -12.39 2.48 21.51
N TYR A 121 -12.64 3.32 20.51
CA TYR A 121 -12.04 3.20 19.18
C TYR A 121 -11.08 4.35 18.89
N ALA A 122 -9.91 3.99 18.36
CA ALA A 122 -8.99 4.97 17.81
C ALA A 122 -9.67 5.77 16.69
N ALA A 123 -9.45 7.08 16.71
CA ALA A 123 -9.90 7.97 15.65
C ALA A 123 -9.34 7.52 14.29
N PRO A 124 -10.17 7.42 13.24
CA PRO A 124 -9.71 6.93 11.95
C PRO A 124 -8.81 7.96 11.26
N LYS A 125 -7.72 7.49 10.65
CA LYS A 125 -6.86 8.33 9.81
C LYS A 125 -7.64 8.86 8.59
N LEU A 126 -7.45 10.14 8.27
CA LEU A 126 -7.93 10.81 7.07
C LEU A 126 -6.79 10.97 6.07
N TYR A 127 -7.10 10.86 4.78
CA TYR A 127 -6.08 10.88 3.74
C TYR A 127 -6.50 11.77 2.58
N LYS A 128 -5.50 12.36 1.93
CA LYS A 128 -5.59 12.92 0.58
C LYS A 128 -4.68 12.11 -0.32
N ALA A 129 -5.15 11.81 -1.54
CA ALA A 129 -4.34 11.11 -2.52
C ALA A 129 -4.22 11.93 -3.81
N ARG A 130 -3.12 11.73 -4.52
CA ARG A 130 -2.90 12.13 -5.91
C ARG A 130 -2.54 10.87 -6.68
N TYR A 131 -3.17 10.71 -7.84
CA TYR A 131 -2.96 9.60 -8.73
C TYR A 131 -2.55 10.15 -10.09
N GLU A 132 -1.51 9.56 -10.67
CA GLU A 132 -1.05 9.83 -12.02
C GLU A 132 -1.09 8.50 -12.79
N PRO A 133 -1.85 8.43 -13.90
CA PRO A 133 -1.93 7.24 -14.74
C PRO A 133 -0.56 6.69 -15.15
N PRO A 134 -0.43 5.36 -15.37
CA PRO A 134 0.78 4.78 -15.91
C PRO A 134 1.13 5.40 -17.27
N THR A 135 2.42 5.66 -17.45
CA THR A 135 3.05 6.12 -18.69
C THR A 135 3.96 5.01 -19.22
N GLU A 136 4.40 5.09 -20.47
CA GLU A 136 5.38 4.12 -21.00
C GLU A 136 6.65 4.05 -20.14
N ALA A 137 7.13 5.20 -19.68
CA ALA A 137 8.31 5.28 -18.81
C ALA A 137 8.08 4.59 -17.46
N SER A 138 6.93 4.80 -16.82
CA SER A 138 6.64 4.20 -15.52
C SER A 138 6.29 2.70 -15.61
N LEU A 139 5.79 2.25 -16.76
CA LEU A 139 5.63 0.82 -17.06
C LEU A 139 6.98 0.14 -17.30
N ALA A 140 7.93 0.82 -17.97
CA ALA A 140 9.29 0.31 -18.11
C ALA A 140 10.02 0.24 -16.75
N GLU A 141 9.81 1.23 -15.87
CA GLU A 141 10.33 1.21 -14.49
C GLU A 141 9.75 0.02 -13.70
N LEU A 142 8.45 -0.23 -13.82
CA LEU A 142 7.81 -1.40 -13.21
C LEU A 142 8.41 -2.71 -13.73
N ALA A 143 8.54 -2.85 -15.06
CA ALA A 143 9.10 -4.05 -15.67
C ALA A 143 10.53 -4.29 -15.17
N ALA A 144 11.38 -3.26 -15.17
CA ALA A 144 12.75 -3.37 -14.67
C ALA A 144 12.82 -3.79 -13.19
N TYR A 145 11.87 -3.34 -12.35
CA TYR A 145 11.79 -3.78 -10.96
C TYR A 145 11.39 -5.25 -10.84
N LEU A 146 10.41 -5.71 -11.63
CA LEU A 146 9.94 -7.09 -11.60
C LEU A 146 10.96 -8.07 -12.19
N ASP A 147 11.65 -7.69 -13.26
CA ASP A 147 12.70 -8.53 -13.89
C ASP A 147 13.90 -8.70 -12.94
N ALA A 148 14.23 -7.68 -12.13
CA ALA A 148 15.28 -7.77 -11.13
C ALA A 148 14.95 -8.71 -9.95
N ASP A 149 13.72 -9.19 -9.84
CA ASP A 149 13.31 -10.24 -8.88
C ASP A 149 13.37 -11.66 -9.47
N GLU A 150 13.51 -11.80 -10.79
CA GLU A 150 13.54 -13.10 -11.47
C GLU A 150 14.97 -13.67 -11.69
N GLU A 151 16.03 -12.88 -11.47
CA GLU A 151 17.45 -13.29 -11.53
C GLU A 151 18.03 -13.74 -10.17
#